data_AF-A0A1Q3KIK8-F1
#
_entry.id   AF-A0A1Q3KIK8-F1
#
_cell.length_a   1.000
_cell.length_b   1.000
_cell.length_c   1.000
_cell.angle_alpha   90.00
_cell.angle_beta   90.00
_cell.angle_gamma   90.00
#
_symmetry.space_group_name_H-M   'P 1'
#
loop_
_entity.id
_entity.type
_entity.pdbx_description
1 polymer ?
#
loop_
_entity_poly.entity_id
_entity_poly.type
_entity_poly.pdbx_seq_one_letter_code
_entity_poly.pdbx_strand_id
1 'polypeptide(L)'
;MRTEMATRMRAAGSNALANSVVLVCRKKDATADTVTRAEFIRSLKHELPPAIAELQAANIAPADMPQSAIGPGMGVFSGYKAVLEADDKPMSVKTALQLINAQLDEYLGGIQGEFDADTRFAITWFEQFGMGKGDYGVADNLARARGISVESVKHAGVVESAAGKVRILARSELEDDWSPESDGHLTVWECLQYLVRRHEKDGVSEDTAALMKKIGRHAEAVKDLAYCLYDISANKRKDAKEATAYNALIADWAELTRQAAALPATTGGKQIEMGV
;
A
#
# COMPACT_ATOMS: atom_id res chain seq x y z
N MET A 1 -10.33 -6.82 38.41
CA MET A 1 -10.70 -6.19 37.12
C MET A 1 -10.33 -4.71 37.21
N ARG A 2 -9.27 -4.26 36.53
CA ARG A 2 -8.95 -2.82 36.38
C ARG A 2 -9.75 -2.34 35.17
N THR A 3 -10.75 -1.49 35.39
CA THR A 3 -11.53 -0.87 34.31
C THR A 3 -11.23 0.63 34.31
N GLU A 4 -11.38 1.28 33.16
CA GLU A 4 -11.21 2.73 33.02
C GLU A 4 -12.34 3.54 33.70
N MET A 5 -13.30 2.88 34.38
CA MET A 5 -14.33 3.56 35.16
C MET A 5 -13.73 4.12 36.47
N ALA A 6 -13.17 5.32 36.41
CA ALA A 6 -12.58 5.96 37.58
C ALA A 6 -13.62 6.33 38.65
N THR A 7 -14.80 6.89 38.32
CA THR A 7 -15.91 7.09 39.27
C THR A 7 -17.13 7.73 38.60
N ARG A 8 -18.30 7.06 38.65
CA ARG A 8 -19.67 7.60 38.85
C ARG A 8 -20.70 6.67 38.20
N MET A 9 -21.60 6.12 39.02
CA MET A 9 -22.84 5.43 38.58
C MET A 9 -23.79 6.28 37.70
N ARG A 10 -23.51 7.57 37.48
CA ARG A 10 -24.31 8.45 36.60
C ARG A 10 -23.95 8.38 35.11
N ALA A 11 -22.94 7.60 34.73
CA ALA A 11 -22.57 7.38 33.32
C ALA A 11 -23.24 6.14 32.70
N ALA A 12 -24.13 5.47 33.44
CA ALA A 12 -24.97 4.39 32.89
C ALA A 12 -25.99 5.03 31.92
N GLY A 13 -25.65 5.04 30.63
CA GLY A 13 -26.53 5.53 29.56
C GLY A 13 -25.97 6.64 28.68
N SER A 14 -24.74 7.13 28.90
CA SER A 14 -24.07 8.02 27.95
C SER A 14 -22.75 7.41 27.45
N ASN A 15 -22.59 7.31 26.13
CA ASN A 15 -21.34 6.95 25.46
C ASN A 15 -20.31 8.07 25.68
N ALA A 16 -19.73 8.13 26.88
CA ALA A 16 -18.77 9.16 27.30
C ALA A 16 -17.31 8.68 27.25
N LEU A 17 -17.00 7.61 26.52
CA LEU A 17 -15.62 7.25 26.20
C LEU A 17 -15.22 8.00 24.92
N ALA A 18 -14.55 9.13 25.09
CA ALA A 18 -14.14 9.99 23.97
C ALA A 18 -12.88 9.49 23.24
N ASN A 19 -11.98 8.76 23.92
CA ASN A 19 -10.91 7.92 23.35
C ASN A 19 -10.16 7.23 24.50
N SER A 20 -9.64 6.01 24.31
CA SER A 20 -8.72 5.36 25.26
C SER A 20 -7.38 5.07 24.59
N VAL A 21 -6.27 5.40 25.27
CA VAL A 21 -4.91 5.19 24.77
C VAL A 21 -4.18 4.28 25.76
N VAL A 22 -3.81 3.09 25.31
CA VAL A 22 -3.02 2.14 26.09
C VAL A 22 -1.56 2.23 25.64
N LEU A 23 -0.67 2.61 26.55
CA LEU A 23 0.77 2.65 26.31
C LEU A 23 1.45 1.44 26.94
N VAL A 24 2.03 0.58 26.10
CA VAL A 24 2.86 -0.55 26.54
C VAL A 24 4.34 -0.17 26.37
N CYS A 25 4.98 0.25 27.45
CA CYS A 25 6.36 0.73 27.43
C CYS A 25 7.32 -0.34 27.95
N ARG A 26 8.45 -0.53 27.25
CA ARG A 26 9.60 -1.28 27.78
C ARG A 26 10.49 -0.34 28.58
N LYS A 27 10.95 -0.77 29.76
CA LYS A 27 11.90 0.03 30.56
C LYS A 27 13.25 0.06 29.83
N LYS A 28 13.80 1.26 29.66
CA LYS A 28 15.14 1.47 29.08
C LYS A 28 16.21 0.83 29.96
N ASP A 29 17.20 0.21 29.33
CA ASP A 29 18.36 -0.39 30.02
C ASP A 29 19.17 0.71 30.72
N ALA A 30 19.69 0.41 31.92
CA ALA A 30 20.56 1.32 32.66
C ALA A 30 21.89 1.57 31.93
N THR A 31 22.34 0.62 31.09
CA THR A 31 23.56 0.70 30.29
C THR A 31 23.29 1.02 28.82
N ALA A 32 22.14 1.62 28.50
CA ALA A 32 21.81 1.99 27.12
C ALA A 32 22.84 2.95 26.52
N ASP A 33 23.22 2.70 25.26
CA ASP A 33 24.22 3.48 24.55
C ASP A 33 23.69 4.85 24.09
N THR A 34 24.60 5.80 23.92
CA THR A 34 24.35 7.05 23.20
C THR A 34 24.87 6.87 21.77
N VAL A 35 24.04 7.18 20.78
CA VAL A 35 24.38 7.01 19.36
C VAL A 35 24.26 8.32 18.60
N THR A 36 24.89 8.40 17.44
CA THR A 36 24.71 9.51 16.50
C THR A 36 23.40 9.36 15.72
N ARG A 37 22.93 10.46 15.12
CA ARG A 37 21.80 10.44 14.19
C ARG A 37 21.98 9.43 13.04
N ALA A 38 23.19 9.29 12.51
CA ALA A 38 23.47 8.37 11.40
C ALA A 38 23.29 6.90 11.83
N GLU A 39 23.73 6.56 13.04
CA GLU A 39 23.54 5.23 13.62
C GLU A 39 22.06 4.97 13.91
N PHE A 40 21.33 5.95 14.47
CA PHE A 40 19.89 5.83 14.66
C PHE A 40 19.14 5.55 13.35
N ILE A 41 19.44 6.30 12.27
CA ILE A 41 18.85 6.07 10.95
C ILE A 41 19.18 4.66 10.44
N ARG A 42 20.41 4.18 10.65
CA ARG A 42 20.80 2.81 10.25
C ARG A 42 19.99 1.76 11.01
N SER A 43 19.79 1.93 12.32
CA SER A 43 18.97 1.03 13.13
C SER A 43 17.51 1.07 12.70
N LEU A 44 16.95 2.25 12.39
CA LEU A 44 15.61 2.38 11.82
C LEU A 44 15.47 1.62 10.48
N LYS A 45 16.45 1.75 9.58
CA LYS A 45 16.46 1.03 8.29
C LYS A 45 16.49 -0.49 8.44
N HIS A 46 16.98 -1.00 9.57
CA HIS A 46 17.03 -2.43 9.84
C HIS A 46 15.78 -2.94 10.59
N GLU A 47 15.33 -2.20 11.61
CA GLU A 47 14.27 -2.67 12.51
C GLU A 47 12.85 -2.31 12.06
N LEU A 48 12.67 -1.20 11.33
CA LEU A 48 11.34 -0.76 10.92
C LEU A 48 10.73 -1.59 9.79
N PRO A 49 11.47 -2.04 8.74
CA PRO A 49 10.88 -2.82 7.64
C PRO A 49 10.14 -4.10 8.07
N PRO A 50 10.71 -4.97 8.94
CA PRO A 50 9.98 -6.16 9.41
C PRO A 50 8.70 -5.80 10.17
N ALA A 51 8.74 -4.76 11.00
CA ALA A 51 7.55 -4.30 11.73
C ALA A 51 6.47 -3.74 10.79
N ILE A 52 6.85 -3.01 9.73
CA ILE A 52 5.90 -2.54 8.71
C ILE A 52 5.28 -3.74 7.98
N ALA A 53 6.07 -4.75 7.62
CA ALA A 53 5.56 -5.96 6.97
C ALA A 53 4.54 -6.69 7.87
N GLU A 54 4.78 -6.77 9.18
CA GLU A 54 3.80 -7.31 10.13
C GLU A 54 2.49 -6.50 10.17
N LEU A 55 2.56 -5.17 10.10
CA LEU A 55 1.38 -4.30 10.02
C LEU A 55 0.61 -4.51 8.71
N GLN A 56 1.31 -4.65 7.58
CA GLN A 56 0.68 -4.98 6.29
C GLN A 56 0.03 -6.37 6.33
N ALA A 57 0.68 -7.37 6.93
CA ALA A 57 0.12 -8.70 7.12
C ALA A 57 -1.12 -8.69 8.02
N ALA A 58 -1.16 -7.79 9.01
CA ALA A 58 -2.33 -7.54 9.86
C ALA A 58 -3.44 -6.73 9.16
N ASN A 59 -3.29 -6.38 7.88
CA ASN A 59 -4.22 -5.55 7.09
C ASN A 59 -4.50 -4.18 7.71
N ILE A 60 -3.48 -3.54 8.30
CA ILE A 60 -3.65 -2.16 8.80
C ILE A 60 -3.86 -1.21 7.61
N ALA A 61 -4.92 -0.41 7.65
CA ALA A 61 -5.22 0.53 6.57
C ALA A 61 -4.06 1.52 6.36
N PRO A 62 -3.76 1.93 5.12
CA PRO A 62 -2.65 2.86 4.84
C PRO A 62 -2.74 4.18 5.61
N ALA A 63 -3.95 4.73 5.79
CA ALA A 63 -4.16 5.94 6.56
C ALA A 63 -3.74 5.81 8.04
N ASP A 64 -3.77 4.59 8.57
CA ASP A 64 -3.41 4.26 9.95
C ASP A 64 -1.95 3.79 10.09
N MET A 65 -1.24 3.56 8.98
CA MET A 65 0.15 3.10 8.98
C MET A 65 1.10 4.07 9.70
N PRO A 66 1.04 5.40 9.50
CA PRO A 66 1.90 6.31 10.25
C PRO A 66 1.72 6.18 11.76
N GLN A 67 0.48 6.08 12.25
CA GLN A 67 0.22 5.91 13.68
C GLN A 67 0.70 4.56 14.20
N SER A 68 0.49 3.50 13.42
CA SER A 68 0.88 2.13 13.77
C SER A 68 2.41 1.96 13.80
N ALA A 69 3.13 2.65 12.90
CA ALA A 69 4.59 2.62 12.81
C ALA A 69 5.30 3.42 13.91
N ILE A 70 4.61 4.35 14.60
CA ILE A 70 5.18 5.11 15.72
C ILE A 70 5.70 4.18 16.81
N GLY A 71 4.94 3.15 17.20
CA GLY A 71 5.35 2.21 18.25
C GLY A 71 6.69 1.54 17.95
N PRO A 72 6.81 0.82 16.83
CA PRO A 72 8.07 0.22 16.39
C PRO A 72 9.22 1.23 16.26
N GLY A 73 9.01 2.37 15.59
CA GLY A 73 10.05 3.38 15.39
C GLY A 73 10.50 4.06 16.69
N MET A 74 9.56 4.35 17.60
CA MET A 74 9.87 4.89 18.92
C MET A 74 10.51 3.85 19.83
N GLY A 75 10.26 2.57 19.62
CA GLY A 75 10.98 1.47 20.26
C GLY A 75 12.49 1.58 20.01
N VAL A 76 12.88 1.82 18.76
CA VAL A 76 14.29 2.04 18.37
C VAL A 76 14.84 3.31 19.04
N PHE A 77 14.15 4.44 18.91
CA PHE A 77 14.62 5.71 19.46
C PHE A 77 14.77 5.70 21.00
N SER A 78 13.76 5.16 21.69
CA SER A 78 13.74 5.10 23.15
C SER A 78 14.61 3.98 23.74
N GLY A 79 15.12 3.07 22.89
CA GLY A 79 16.12 2.07 23.26
C GLY A 79 17.47 2.69 23.63
N TYR A 80 17.81 3.84 23.02
CA TYR A 80 19.06 4.55 23.29
C TYR A 80 18.96 5.48 24.52
N LYS A 81 20.09 5.73 25.17
CA LYS A 81 20.18 6.74 26.23
C LYS A 81 19.89 8.13 25.68
N ALA A 82 20.53 8.46 24.56
CA ALA A 82 20.29 9.66 23.76
C ALA A 82 20.72 9.39 22.31
N VAL A 83 20.09 10.08 21.36
CA VAL A 83 20.58 10.18 19.98
C VAL A 83 21.13 11.59 19.81
N LEU A 84 22.38 11.74 19.37
CA LEU A 84 23.02 13.04 19.21
C LEU A 84 22.91 13.54 17.77
N GLU A 85 22.59 14.81 17.64
CA GLU A 85 22.66 15.56 16.38
C GLU A 85 24.10 16.01 16.09
N ALA A 86 24.32 16.60 14.91
CA ALA A 86 25.64 17.09 14.50
C ALA A 86 26.21 18.23 15.39
N ASP A 87 25.36 18.89 16.18
CA ASP A 87 25.76 19.91 17.16
C ASP A 87 25.93 19.35 18.58
N ASP A 88 26.07 18.03 18.70
CA ASP A 88 26.18 17.25 19.95
C ASP A 88 24.97 17.39 20.91
N LYS A 89 23.86 18.00 20.46
CA LYS A 89 22.65 18.06 21.27
C LYS A 89 21.81 16.80 21.13
N PRO A 90 21.06 16.42 22.18
CA PRO A 90 20.07 15.38 22.07
C PRO A 90 19.00 15.70 21.02
N MET A 91 18.79 14.77 20.10
CA MET A 91 17.72 14.78 19.11
C MET A 91 16.37 14.88 19.82
N SER A 92 15.50 15.74 19.28
CA SER A 92 14.13 15.88 19.79
C SER A 92 13.25 14.70 19.37
N VAL A 93 12.22 14.40 20.18
CA VAL A 93 11.18 13.42 19.81
C VAL A 93 10.50 13.80 18.49
N LYS A 94 10.29 15.10 18.24
CA LYS A 94 9.73 15.59 16.98
C LYS A 94 10.58 15.18 15.79
N THR A 95 11.90 15.33 15.89
CA THR A 95 12.84 14.92 14.84
C THR A 95 12.82 13.41 14.64
N ALA A 96 12.79 12.63 15.73
CA ALA A 96 12.68 11.17 15.65
C ALA A 96 11.42 10.72 14.91
N LEU A 97 10.26 11.31 15.23
CA LEU A 97 8.99 11.02 14.55
C LEU A 97 9.05 11.37 13.05
N GLN A 98 9.71 12.47 12.68
CA GLN A 98 9.91 12.82 11.27
C GLN A 98 10.78 11.78 10.54
N LEU A 99 11.84 11.28 11.19
CA LEU A 99 12.70 10.24 10.62
C LEU A 99 11.98 8.89 10.50
N ILE A 100 11.11 8.54 11.46
CA ILE A 100 10.29 7.33 11.41
C ILE A 100 9.33 7.39 10.23
N ASN A 101 8.62 8.51 10.04
CA ASN A 101 7.74 8.69 8.89
C ASN A 101 8.53 8.65 7.57
N ALA A 102 9.68 9.31 7.49
CA ALA A 102 10.52 9.26 6.29
C ALA A 102 10.98 7.83 5.97
N GLN A 103 11.25 7.01 6.98
CA GLN A 103 11.62 5.61 6.80
C GLN A 103 10.43 4.73 6.37
N LEU A 104 9.22 5.02 6.86
CA LEU A 104 7.98 4.40 6.39
C LEU A 104 7.76 4.70 4.90
N ASP A 105 7.88 5.98 4.52
CA ASP A 105 7.74 6.42 3.13
C ASP A 105 8.80 5.75 2.23
N GLU A 106 10.05 5.66 2.70
CA GLU A 106 11.14 4.96 1.99
C GLU A 106 10.83 3.48 1.80
N TYR A 107 10.28 2.80 2.82
CA TYR A 107 9.90 1.39 2.72
C TYR A 107 8.78 1.18 1.69
N LEU A 108 7.70 1.95 1.78
CA LEU A 108 6.56 1.85 0.85
C LEU A 108 6.97 2.20 -0.60
N GLY A 109 7.93 3.11 -0.78
CA GLY A 109 8.54 3.39 -2.08
C GLY A 109 9.53 2.33 -2.55
N GLY A 110 10.19 1.63 -1.64
CA GLY A 110 11.22 0.61 -1.93
C GLY A 110 10.68 -0.69 -2.50
N ILE A 111 9.42 -1.04 -2.19
CA ILE A 111 8.74 -2.25 -2.70
C ILE A 111 8.64 -2.23 -4.24
N GLN A 112 8.77 -1.06 -4.87
CA GLN A 112 8.72 -0.91 -6.32
C GLN A 112 9.67 -1.87 -7.06
N GLY A 113 10.80 -2.27 -6.48
CA GLY A 113 11.76 -3.18 -7.12
C GLY A 113 11.25 -4.58 -7.43
N GLU A 114 10.25 -5.07 -6.68
CA GLU A 114 9.74 -6.44 -6.77
C GLU A 114 8.65 -6.61 -7.85
N PHE A 115 8.13 -5.51 -8.40
CA PHE A 115 7.08 -5.56 -9.43
C PHE A 115 7.64 -5.81 -10.83
N ASP A 116 6.77 -6.31 -11.71
CA ASP A 116 7.04 -6.41 -13.14
C ASP A 116 7.40 -5.04 -13.75
N ALA A 117 8.11 -5.07 -14.88
CA ALA A 117 8.68 -3.86 -15.47
C ALA A 117 7.60 -2.83 -15.89
N ASP A 118 6.45 -3.30 -16.39
CA ASP A 118 5.33 -2.47 -16.81
C ASP A 118 4.66 -1.79 -15.61
N THR A 119 4.46 -2.52 -14.51
CA THR A 119 3.99 -1.96 -13.23
C THR A 119 4.96 -0.93 -12.68
N ARG A 120 6.28 -1.20 -12.70
CA ARG A 120 7.30 -0.21 -12.28
C ARG A 120 7.30 1.03 -13.15
N PHE A 121 7.01 0.90 -14.44
CA PHE A 121 6.83 2.02 -15.33
C PHE A 121 5.60 2.83 -14.91
N ALA A 122 4.47 2.16 -14.70
CA ALA A 122 3.20 2.76 -14.34
C ALA A 122 3.28 3.54 -13.03
N ILE A 123 3.92 2.98 -12.00
CA ILE A 123 4.11 3.66 -10.71
C ILE A 123 4.88 4.99 -10.88
N THR A 124 6.01 4.96 -11.60
CA THR A 124 6.82 6.16 -11.81
C THR A 124 6.12 7.18 -12.69
N TRP A 125 5.39 6.73 -13.72
CA TRP A 125 4.56 7.61 -14.54
C TRP A 125 3.45 8.26 -13.71
N PHE A 126 2.74 7.47 -12.90
CA PHE A 126 1.66 7.93 -12.04
C PHE A 126 2.16 8.94 -11.01
N GLU A 127 3.32 8.71 -10.39
CA GLU A 127 3.92 9.67 -9.45
C GLU A 127 4.12 11.04 -10.13
N GLN A 128 4.70 11.06 -11.34
CA GLN A 128 5.04 12.29 -12.06
C GLN A 128 3.81 12.98 -12.69
N PHE A 129 3.00 12.24 -13.44
CA PHE A 129 1.94 12.77 -14.30
C PHE A 129 0.53 12.40 -13.82
N GLY A 130 0.40 11.41 -12.94
CA GLY A 130 -0.87 10.83 -12.53
C GLY A 130 -1.61 10.24 -13.71
N MET A 131 -2.89 10.55 -13.81
CA MET A 131 -3.73 10.23 -14.97
C MET A 131 -3.57 11.25 -16.13
N GLY A 132 -2.66 12.21 -15.99
CA GLY A 132 -2.41 13.24 -16.99
C GLY A 132 -1.59 12.76 -18.19
N LYS A 133 -1.55 13.59 -19.23
CA LYS A 133 -0.72 13.38 -20.44
C LYS A 133 0.69 13.90 -20.22
N GLY A 134 1.68 13.13 -20.67
CA GLY A 134 3.10 13.50 -20.72
C GLY A 134 3.69 13.27 -22.12
N ASP A 135 4.92 13.70 -22.32
CA ASP A 135 5.61 13.57 -23.61
C ASP A 135 6.09 12.14 -23.85
N TYR A 136 5.96 11.66 -25.09
CA TYR A 136 6.45 10.33 -25.48
C TYR A 136 7.95 10.15 -25.17
N GLY A 137 8.78 11.18 -25.35
CA GLY A 137 10.21 11.09 -25.05
C GLY A 137 10.50 10.80 -23.57
N VAL A 138 9.67 11.30 -22.65
CA VAL A 138 9.79 10.98 -21.21
C VAL A 138 9.38 9.53 -20.96
N ALA A 139 8.28 9.10 -21.58
CA ALA A 139 7.81 7.71 -21.48
C ALA A 139 8.86 6.74 -22.04
N ASP A 140 9.42 7.02 -23.20
CA ASP A 140 10.43 6.18 -23.83
C ASP A 140 11.71 6.06 -22.98
N ASN A 141 12.16 7.16 -22.38
CA ASN A 141 13.28 7.11 -21.42
C ASN A 141 12.95 6.25 -20.19
N LEU A 142 11.74 6.37 -19.64
CA LEU A 142 11.28 5.57 -18.49
C LEU A 142 11.16 4.08 -18.82
N ALA A 143 10.65 3.75 -20.01
CA ALA A 143 10.50 2.38 -20.50
C ALA A 143 11.87 1.73 -20.75
N ARG A 144 12.77 2.41 -21.47
CA ARG A 144 14.12 1.91 -21.75
C ARG A 144 14.94 1.68 -20.49
N ALA A 145 14.81 2.53 -19.47
CA ALA A 145 15.46 2.34 -18.17
C ALA A 145 15.01 1.05 -17.45
N ARG A 146 13.87 0.46 -17.83
CA ARG A 146 13.30 -0.77 -17.28
C ARG A 146 13.41 -1.97 -18.22
N GLY A 147 14.07 -1.80 -19.37
CA GLY A 147 14.24 -2.87 -20.37
C GLY A 147 12.97 -3.17 -21.18
N ILE A 148 12.00 -2.26 -21.22
CA ILE A 148 10.74 -2.39 -21.97
C ILE A 148 10.58 -1.23 -22.97
N SER A 149 9.52 -1.28 -23.78
CA SER A 149 9.15 -0.20 -24.72
C SER A 149 7.78 0.39 -24.36
N VAL A 150 7.51 1.62 -24.79
CA VAL A 150 6.18 2.25 -24.59
C VAL A 150 5.07 1.43 -25.27
N GLU A 151 5.36 0.81 -26.42
CA GLU A 151 4.41 -0.07 -27.10
C GLU A 151 4.12 -1.35 -26.31
N SER A 152 5.12 -1.92 -25.60
CA SER A 152 4.91 -3.06 -24.70
C SER A 152 3.96 -2.69 -23.57
N VAL A 153 4.20 -1.54 -22.92
CA VAL A 153 3.34 -1.03 -21.83
C VAL A 153 1.92 -0.72 -22.32
N LYS A 154 1.79 -0.26 -23.57
CA LYS A 154 0.49 -0.06 -24.21
C LYS A 154 -0.22 -1.38 -24.51
N HIS A 155 0.52 -2.39 -24.98
CA HIS A 155 -0.02 -3.73 -25.23
C HIS A 155 -0.47 -4.41 -23.94
N ALA A 156 0.23 -4.12 -22.83
CA ALA A 156 -0.11 -4.49 -21.47
C ALA A 156 -1.30 -3.72 -20.86
N GLY A 157 -2.10 -3.00 -21.64
CA GLY A 157 -3.28 -2.29 -21.12
C GLY A 157 -2.99 -1.20 -20.06
N VAL A 158 -1.74 -0.76 -19.88
CA VAL A 158 -1.39 0.23 -18.84
C VAL A 158 -1.52 1.66 -19.35
N VAL A 159 -1.08 1.93 -20.58
CA VAL A 159 -1.04 3.28 -21.16
C VAL A 159 -1.68 3.39 -22.53
N GLU A 160 -2.19 4.59 -22.83
CA GLU A 160 -2.42 5.03 -24.20
C GLU A 160 -1.21 5.81 -24.70
N SER A 161 -0.79 5.54 -25.94
CA SER A 161 0.14 6.40 -26.68
C SER A 161 -0.47 6.83 -28.01
N ALA A 162 -0.65 8.14 -28.16
CA ALA A 162 -1.23 8.77 -29.35
C ALA A 162 -0.69 10.20 -29.53
N ALA A 163 -0.48 10.62 -30.78
CA ALA A 163 -0.07 11.99 -31.14
C ALA A 163 1.16 12.52 -30.37
N GLY A 164 2.17 11.67 -30.13
CA GLY A 164 3.39 12.03 -29.39
C GLY A 164 3.19 12.24 -27.89
N LYS A 165 2.01 11.89 -27.36
CA LYS A 165 1.68 11.93 -25.94
C LYS A 165 1.43 10.53 -25.41
N VAL A 166 1.71 10.36 -24.12
CA VAL A 166 1.46 9.13 -23.36
C VAL A 166 0.65 9.49 -22.12
N ARG A 167 -0.24 8.60 -21.68
CA ARG A 167 -0.94 8.69 -20.39
C ARG A 167 -1.34 7.30 -19.92
N ILE A 168 -1.52 7.14 -18.62
CA ILE A 168 -2.15 5.94 -18.05
C ILE A 168 -3.63 5.90 -18.45
N LEU A 169 -4.15 4.71 -18.70
CA LEU A 169 -5.58 4.49 -18.93
C LEU A 169 -6.38 4.74 -17.64
N ALA A 170 -7.47 5.48 -17.73
CA ALA A 170 -8.38 5.65 -16.60
C ALA A 170 -9.16 4.35 -16.35
N ARG A 171 -9.61 4.13 -15.10
CA ARG A 171 -10.41 2.95 -14.73
C ARG A 171 -11.67 2.76 -15.59
N SER A 172 -12.25 3.85 -16.12
CA SER A 172 -13.41 3.81 -17.01
C SER A 172 -13.11 3.35 -18.44
N GLU A 173 -11.83 3.34 -18.83
CA GLU A 173 -11.36 2.98 -20.19
C GLU A 173 -10.85 1.54 -20.26
N LEU A 174 -10.77 0.86 -19.11
CA LEU A 174 -10.39 -0.54 -19.03
C LEU A 174 -11.48 -1.44 -19.67
N GLU A 175 -11.09 -2.56 -20.24
CA GLU A 175 -11.98 -3.49 -20.94
C GLU A 175 -12.98 -4.15 -19.99
N ASP A 176 -14.27 -4.22 -20.34
CA ASP A 176 -15.29 -4.72 -19.42
C ASP A 176 -15.25 -6.25 -19.21
N ASP A 177 -14.73 -7.00 -20.18
CA ASP A 177 -14.64 -8.46 -20.21
C ASP A 177 -13.24 -8.99 -19.86
N TRP A 178 -12.36 -8.13 -19.36
CA TRP A 178 -11.01 -8.51 -18.95
C TRP A 178 -11.02 -9.59 -17.85
N SER A 179 -10.09 -10.54 -17.97
CA SER A 179 -9.88 -11.60 -16.98
C SER A 179 -8.40 -11.91 -16.83
N PRO A 180 -7.88 -12.00 -15.58
CA PRO A 180 -6.48 -12.35 -15.33
C PRO A 180 -6.04 -13.68 -15.94
N GLU A 181 -6.99 -14.60 -16.16
CA GLU A 181 -6.73 -15.96 -16.66
C GLU A 181 -6.53 -16.01 -18.19
N SER A 182 -7.04 -15.03 -18.92
CA SER A 182 -6.93 -14.94 -20.38
C SER A 182 -5.92 -13.90 -20.85
N ASP A 183 -5.38 -13.12 -19.91
CA ASP A 183 -4.41 -12.08 -20.20
C ASP A 183 -3.02 -12.67 -20.50
N GLY A 184 -2.54 -12.43 -21.73
CA GLY A 184 -1.24 -12.91 -22.20
C GLY A 184 -0.04 -12.13 -21.64
N HIS A 185 -0.27 -10.95 -21.06
CA HIS A 185 0.75 -10.07 -20.49
C HIS A 185 0.28 -9.45 -19.18
N LEU A 186 -0.18 -10.30 -18.26
CA LEU A 186 -0.75 -9.89 -16.98
C LEU A 186 0.23 -9.03 -16.15
N THR A 187 -0.17 -7.80 -15.83
CA THR A 187 0.58 -6.92 -14.92
C THR A 187 -0.09 -6.80 -13.55
N VAL A 188 0.71 -6.55 -12.50
CA VAL A 188 0.18 -6.23 -11.17
C VAL A 188 -0.63 -4.93 -11.20
N TRP A 189 -0.21 -3.97 -12.04
CA TRP A 189 -0.93 -2.72 -12.28
C TRP A 189 -2.38 -2.95 -12.74
N GLU A 190 -2.58 -3.72 -13.81
CA GLU A 190 -3.92 -4.02 -14.31
C GLU A 190 -4.76 -4.71 -13.24
N CYS A 191 -4.20 -5.74 -12.59
CA CYS A 191 -4.90 -6.47 -11.54
C CYS A 191 -5.43 -5.52 -10.44
N LEU A 192 -4.61 -4.56 -10.00
CA LEU A 192 -5.05 -3.57 -9.04
C LEU A 192 -6.13 -2.65 -9.60
N GLN A 193 -5.94 -2.08 -10.80
CA GLN A 193 -6.90 -1.11 -11.34
C GLN A 193 -8.27 -1.74 -11.64
N TYR A 194 -8.30 -2.97 -12.13
CA TYR A 194 -9.56 -3.73 -12.29
C TYR A 194 -10.22 -4.05 -10.94
N LEU A 195 -9.43 -4.44 -9.94
CA LEU A 195 -9.96 -4.74 -8.61
C LEU A 195 -10.52 -3.48 -7.93
N VAL A 196 -9.82 -2.34 -8.02
CA VAL A 196 -10.31 -1.05 -7.54
C VAL A 196 -11.57 -0.62 -8.29
N ARG A 197 -11.60 -0.74 -9.63
CA ARG A 197 -12.79 -0.41 -10.44
C ARG A 197 -14.01 -1.22 -9.98
N ARG A 198 -13.85 -2.52 -9.71
CA ARG A 198 -14.94 -3.39 -9.25
C ARG A 198 -15.36 -3.05 -7.81
N HIS A 199 -14.40 -2.79 -6.93
CA HIS A 199 -14.66 -2.38 -5.55
C HIS A 199 -15.35 -1.01 -5.46
N GLU A 200 -14.97 -0.02 -6.27
CA GLU A 200 -15.63 1.29 -6.33
C GLU A 200 -17.10 1.17 -6.80
N LYS A 201 -17.41 0.17 -7.63
CA LYS A 201 -18.75 -0.04 -8.19
C LYS A 201 -19.66 -0.82 -7.24
N ASP A 202 -19.17 -1.92 -6.67
CA ASP A 202 -20.01 -2.91 -5.96
C ASP A 202 -19.54 -3.17 -4.53
N GLY A 203 -18.46 -2.54 -4.09
CA GLY A 203 -17.85 -2.75 -2.77
C GLY A 203 -17.37 -4.20 -2.59
N VAL A 204 -17.57 -4.71 -1.38
CA VAL A 204 -17.39 -6.13 -1.05
C VAL A 204 -18.56 -6.93 -1.61
N SER A 205 -18.36 -7.50 -2.79
CA SER A 205 -19.37 -8.30 -3.50
C SER A 205 -18.79 -9.64 -3.96
N GLU A 206 -19.68 -10.58 -4.30
CA GLU A 206 -19.31 -11.89 -4.87
C GLU A 206 -18.43 -11.72 -6.11
N ASP A 207 -18.73 -10.74 -6.96
CA ASP A 207 -17.98 -10.47 -8.17
C ASP A 207 -16.59 -9.87 -7.89
N THR A 208 -16.47 -8.98 -6.90
CA THR A 208 -15.18 -8.42 -6.46
C THR A 208 -14.31 -9.54 -5.88
N ALA A 209 -14.90 -10.43 -5.07
CA ALA A 209 -14.24 -11.60 -4.51
C ALA A 209 -13.84 -12.61 -5.59
N ALA A 210 -14.68 -12.83 -6.61
CA ALA A 210 -14.38 -13.70 -7.74
C ALA A 210 -13.19 -13.18 -8.55
N LEU A 211 -13.13 -11.86 -8.77
CA LEU A 211 -11.97 -11.23 -9.42
C LEU A 211 -10.69 -11.39 -8.58
N MET A 212 -10.75 -11.13 -7.27
CA MET A 212 -9.61 -11.36 -6.36
C MET A 212 -9.15 -12.81 -6.40
N LYS A 213 -10.08 -13.77 -6.46
CA LYS A 213 -9.75 -15.20 -6.59
C LYS A 213 -8.99 -15.50 -7.88
N LYS A 214 -9.43 -14.91 -9.01
CA LYS A 214 -8.78 -15.08 -10.32
C LYS A 214 -7.38 -14.45 -10.38
N ILE A 215 -7.17 -13.32 -9.71
CA ILE A 215 -5.84 -12.70 -9.56
C ILE A 215 -4.86 -13.68 -8.88
N GLY A 216 -5.35 -14.47 -7.93
CA GLY A 216 -4.66 -15.63 -7.39
C GLY A 216 -3.31 -15.28 -6.77
N ARG A 217 -2.22 -15.86 -7.30
CA ARG A 217 -0.86 -15.69 -6.75
C ARG A 217 -0.34 -14.25 -6.73
N HIS A 218 -0.95 -13.35 -7.50
CA HIS A 218 -0.55 -11.94 -7.54
C HIS A 218 -1.27 -11.09 -6.48
N ALA A 219 -2.20 -11.66 -5.70
CA ALA A 219 -3.02 -10.90 -4.76
C ALA A 219 -2.17 -10.11 -3.74
N GLU A 220 -1.13 -10.70 -3.16
CA GLU A 220 -0.24 -9.99 -2.24
C GLU A 220 0.53 -8.85 -2.93
N ALA A 221 1.03 -9.07 -4.15
CA ALA A 221 1.67 -8.00 -4.92
C ALA A 221 0.69 -6.88 -5.28
N VAL A 222 -0.58 -7.20 -5.57
CA VAL A 222 -1.64 -6.21 -5.80
C VAL A 222 -1.91 -5.39 -4.55
N LYS A 223 -1.93 -6.03 -3.38
CA LYS A 223 -2.07 -5.35 -2.09
C LYS A 223 -0.90 -4.41 -1.81
N ASP A 224 0.32 -4.88 -2.02
CA ASP A 224 1.53 -4.07 -1.87
C ASP A 224 1.54 -2.88 -2.82
N LEU A 225 1.10 -3.08 -4.07
CA LEU A 225 0.92 -1.99 -5.03
C LEU A 225 -0.14 -0.99 -4.54
N ALA A 226 -1.24 -1.45 -3.94
CA ALA A 226 -2.26 -0.56 -3.38
C ALA A 226 -1.71 0.31 -2.24
N TYR A 227 -0.86 -0.23 -1.36
CA TYR A 227 -0.16 0.58 -0.34
C TYR A 227 0.77 1.61 -0.98
N CYS A 228 1.53 1.21 -2.01
CA CYS A 228 2.44 2.10 -2.73
C CYS A 228 1.68 3.25 -3.42
N LEU A 229 0.59 2.95 -4.12
CA LEU A 229 -0.21 3.97 -4.81
C LEU A 229 -1.00 4.83 -3.84
N TYR A 230 -1.42 4.31 -2.68
CA TYR A 230 -1.96 5.13 -1.61
C TYR A 230 -0.94 6.19 -1.16
N ASP A 231 0.28 5.79 -0.84
CA ASP A 231 1.33 6.72 -0.38
C ASP A 231 1.61 7.81 -1.42
N ILE A 232 1.78 7.41 -2.69
CA ILE A 232 1.99 8.35 -3.80
C ILE A 232 0.81 9.31 -3.91
N SER A 233 -0.43 8.81 -3.80
CA SER A 233 -1.63 9.62 -3.93
C SER A 233 -1.80 10.60 -2.77
N ALA A 234 -1.64 10.13 -1.53
CA ALA A 234 -1.85 10.90 -0.32
C ALA A 234 -0.73 11.94 -0.08
N ASN A 235 0.53 11.51 -0.17
CA ASN A 235 1.68 12.30 0.27
C ASN A 235 2.34 13.07 -0.88
N LYS A 236 2.59 12.42 -2.02
CA LYS A 236 3.34 13.02 -3.12
C LYS A 236 2.45 13.88 -4.03
N ARG A 237 1.32 13.32 -4.44
CA ARG A 237 0.40 13.94 -5.42
C ARG A 237 -0.69 14.78 -4.77
N LYS A 238 -1.03 14.49 -3.50
CA LYS A 238 -2.18 15.08 -2.79
C LYS A 238 -3.50 14.88 -3.54
N ASP A 239 -3.63 13.71 -4.16
CA ASP A 239 -4.84 13.26 -4.86
C ASP A 239 -5.72 12.47 -3.88
N ALA A 240 -6.64 13.18 -3.22
CA ALA A 240 -7.51 12.59 -2.22
C ALA A 240 -8.47 11.53 -2.80
N LYS A 241 -8.84 11.65 -4.09
CA LYS A 241 -9.77 10.70 -4.73
C LYS A 241 -9.10 9.34 -4.89
N GLU A 242 -7.90 9.32 -5.47
CA GLU A 242 -7.13 8.09 -5.64
C GLU A 242 -6.74 7.49 -4.28
N ALA A 243 -6.30 8.30 -3.33
CA ALA A 243 -5.97 7.83 -1.98
C ALA A 243 -7.17 7.17 -1.29
N THR A 244 -8.38 7.72 -1.44
CA THR A 244 -9.60 7.15 -0.85
C THR A 244 -9.90 5.77 -1.44
N ALA A 245 -9.75 5.60 -2.75
CA ALA A 245 -10.01 4.33 -3.44
C ALA A 245 -9.07 3.21 -2.95
N TYR A 246 -7.76 3.47 -2.91
CA TYR A 246 -6.79 2.47 -2.43
C TYR A 246 -6.98 2.15 -0.94
N ASN A 247 -7.27 3.14 -0.11
CA ASN A 247 -7.52 2.92 1.31
C ASN A 247 -8.78 2.06 1.55
N ALA A 248 -9.85 2.31 0.81
CA ALA A 248 -11.09 1.55 0.92
C ALA A 248 -10.90 0.08 0.52
N LEU A 249 -10.18 -0.17 -0.58
CA LEU A 249 -9.86 -1.54 -1.01
C LEU A 249 -9.04 -2.30 0.05
N ILE A 250 -8.04 -1.66 0.65
CA ILE A 250 -7.18 -2.31 1.65
C ILE A 250 -7.94 -2.56 2.95
N ALA A 251 -8.81 -1.65 3.38
CA ALA A 251 -9.65 -1.83 4.56
C ALA A 251 -10.56 -3.06 4.44
N ASP A 252 -11.07 -3.33 3.23
CA ASP A 252 -11.94 -4.47 2.95
C ASP A 252 -11.18 -5.74 2.52
N TRP A 253 -9.84 -5.68 2.44
CA TRP A 253 -9.01 -6.76 1.88
C TRP A 253 -9.22 -8.11 2.58
N ALA A 254 -9.31 -8.10 3.91
CA ALA A 254 -9.48 -9.31 4.71
C ALA A 254 -10.85 -9.97 4.47
N GLU A 255 -11.90 -9.17 4.29
CA GLU A 255 -13.25 -9.66 3.97
C GLU A 255 -13.29 -10.21 2.53
N LEU A 256 -12.75 -9.47 1.57
CA LEU A 256 -12.66 -9.91 0.18
C LEU A 256 -11.89 -11.23 0.04
N THR A 257 -10.77 -11.37 0.75
CA THR A 257 -9.98 -12.60 0.76
C THR A 257 -10.78 -13.77 1.32
N ARG A 258 -11.56 -13.54 2.39
CA ARG A 258 -12.43 -14.57 2.99
C ARG A 258 -13.52 -15.01 2.02
N GLN A 259 -14.17 -14.05 1.35
CA GLN A 259 -15.21 -14.35 0.35
C GLN A 259 -14.62 -15.08 -0.86
N ALA A 260 -13.46 -14.65 -1.35
CA ALA A 260 -12.75 -15.28 -2.46
C ALA A 260 -12.41 -16.75 -2.14
N ALA A 261 -11.99 -17.04 -0.91
CA ALA A 261 -11.73 -18.40 -0.44
C ALA A 261 -13.00 -19.25 -0.33
N ALA A 262 -14.16 -18.64 -0.02
CA ALA A 262 -15.44 -19.33 0.11
C ALA A 262 -16.11 -19.67 -1.24
N LEU A 263 -15.72 -18.98 -2.32
CA LEU A 263 -16.24 -19.28 -3.66
C LEU A 263 -15.87 -20.71 -4.08
N PRO A 264 -16.72 -21.41 -4.85
CA PRO A 264 -16.34 -22.68 -5.46
C PRO A 264 -15.13 -22.49 -6.38
N ALA A 265 -14.29 -23.53 -6.52
CA ALA A 265 -13.26 -23.51 -7.54
C ALA A 265 -13.93 -23.31 -8.90
N THR A 266 -13.45 -22.34 -9.68
CA THR A 266 -13.95 -22.11 -11.03
C THR A 266 -13.61 -23.35 -11.87
N THR A 267 -14.54 -24.31 -11.97
CA THR A 267 -14.38 -25.46 -12.85
C THR A 267 -14.40 -24.95 -14.29
N GLY A 268 -13.23 -24.88 -14.91
CA GLY A 268 -13.10 -24.59 -16.33
C GLY A 268 -13.88 -25.61 -17.16
N GLY A 269 -14.65 -25.10 -18.12
CA GLY A 269 -15.22 -25.85 -19.24
C GLY A 269 -16.35 -26.81 -18.88
N LYS A 270 -17.61 -26.36 -18.99
CA LYS A 270 -18.71 -27.27 -19.29
C LYS A 270 -18.40 -27.95 -20.63
N GLN A 271 -18.00 -29.22 -20.56
CA GLN A 271 -18.04 -30.15 -21.68
C GLN A 271 -19.43 -30.07 -22.32
N ILE A 272 -19.46 -29.76 -23.61
CA ILE A 272 -20.66 -29.83 -24.44
C ILE A 272 -21.03 -31.32 -24.49
N GLU A 273 -22.08 -31.68 -23.76
CA GLU A 273 -22.75 -32.96 -23.92
C GLU A 273 -23.50 -32.93 -25.26
N MET A 274 -22.83 -33.39 -26.31
CA MET A 274 -23.52 -33.80 -27.54
C MET A 274 -24.24 -35.11 -27.25
N GLY A 275 -25.50 -35.01 -26.84
CA GLY A 275 -26.47 -36.10 -26.88
C GLY A 275 -27.00 -36.30 -28.29
N VAL A 276 -26.87 -37.56 -28.74
CA VAL A 276 -27.25 -38.16 -30.03
C VAL A 276 -28.72 -37.96 -30.40
#